data_AF-A0A7C0YW46-F1
#
_entry.id   AF-A0A7C0YW46-F1
#
_cell.length_a   1.000
_cell.length_b   1.000
_cell.length_c   1.000
_cell.angle_alpha   90.00
_cell.angle_beta   90.00
_cell.angle_gamma   90.00
#
_symmetry.space_group_name_H-M   'P 1'
#
loop_
_entity.id
_entity.type
_entity.pdbx_description
1 polymer ?
#
loop_
_entity_poly.entity_id
_entity_poly.type
_entity_poly.pdbx_seq_one_letter_code
_entity_poly.pdbx_strand_id
1 'polypeptide(L)'
;MATAQNNTTATVTSRHFTLMLLSFILNLGTDAVGRLRGGYLSPSDRPLTRSRIDLTFSTTIAHPQPIKNNSRALRPRASTNYNLVDAFLINYIGVISVWREEAGLVKRRSNGGFTAVIDLLASNRFAIYLLIAIAAASLMGVVIPQRYISIPEPVYQEKYTTGLLGVLGALGIFNIFYTIWYRALIALFLVSLALCSYRGLVRLFRLRREVQGAGFERLRELGRASQKLSVSADEKQILAAFRDFGRMRRRADDRGEFLFFEGGTWSRFGPYVIHAAVLLVALGGLVGNLFGVDGSVNLAEGGDSSDKIWLTRGGTEYDLGFAIRCLDFEIEYYEGTKQPKDYKSHLQIVDDGRAVREKVIEVNDPLKYGGFTIYQSSYGLLGYRAKIRAEDSQTGRTYEFTASLGDRFKLGDTGYSFTFVNAQENYQNAGPALNLEVEAPDGTKQSVWIFKESPEFDRLRGGRFVFSYVGEDEVYYTGLSVARNPGLPLVWAGCLVLFVGLIVSFAAAHRWAAVRVEGNRAIVVYNASKYRDAWQKRFDEAVEAISKGKSG
;
A
#
# COMPACT_ATOMS: atom_id res chain seq x y z
N MET A 1 24.57 -25.80 -0.34
CA MET A 1 25.20 -24.63 -1.00
C MET A 1 24.27 -23.87 -1.97
N ALA A 2 23.04 -24.33 -2.26
CA ALA A 2 22.15 -23.68 -3.25
C ALA A 2 21.24 -22.54 -2.70
N THR A 3 21.23 -22.27 -1.39
CA THR A 3 20.36 -21.26 -0.77
C THR A 3 20.84 -19.81 -0.90
N ALA A 4 22.07 -19.58 -1.38
CA ALA A 4 22.65 -18.24 -1.45
C ALA A 4 22.35 -17.46 -2.76
N GLN A 5 21.99 -18.14 -3.85
CA GLN A 5 21.83 -17.48 -5.16
C GLN A 5 20.46 -16.80 -5.37
N ASN A 6 19.41 -17.22 -4.67
CA ASN A 6 18.06 -16.68 -4.89
C ASN A 6 17.78 -15.33 -4.18
N ASN A 7 18.61 -14.91 -3.22
CA ASN A 7 18.43 -13.62 -2.53
C ASN A 7 19.01 -12.42 -3.30
N THR A 8 19.92 -12.67 -4.25
CA THR A 8 20.58 -11.64 -5.08
C THR A 8 19.65 -11.05 -6.14
N THR A 9 18.74 -11.84 -6.70
CA THR A 9 17.78 -11.39 -7.73
C THR A 9 16.67 -10.52 -7.16
N ALA A 10 16.21 -10.79 -5.93
CA ALA A 10 15.20 -9.99 -5.22
C ALA A 10 15.72 -8.60 -4.78
N THR A 11 17.00 -8.51 -4.41
CA THR A 11 17.61 -7.22 -4.04
C THR A 11 17.84 -6.31 -5.25
N VAL A 12 18.17 -6.88 -6.41
CA VAL A 12 18.34 -6.14 -7.68
C VAL A 12 17.01 -5.64 -8.22
N THR A 13 15.93 -6.43 -8.14
CA THR A 13 14.58 -6.03 -8.57
C THR A 13 14.00 -4.91 -7.69
N SER A 14 14.23 -4.91 -6.37
CA SER A 14 13.76 -3.81 -5.50
C SER A 14 14.46 -2.47 -5.79
N ARG A 15 15.76 -2.50 -6.11
CA ARG A 15 16.52 -1.29 -6.51
C ARG A 15 16.05 -0.75 -7.86
N HIS A 16 15.76 -1.61 -8.82
CA HIS A 16 15.22 -1.20 -10.12
C HIS A 16 13.80 -0.65 -9.98
N PHE A 17 12.94 -1.25 -9.16
CA PHE A 17 11.59 -0.75 -8.91
C PHE A 17 11.60 0.63 -8.22
N THR A 18 12.51 0.84 -7.25
CA THR A 18 12.66 2.13 -6.57
C THR A 18 13.17 3.23 -7.51
N LEU A 19 14.13 2.92 -8.39
CA LEU A 19 14.63 3.85 -9.40
C LEU A 19 13.59 4.14 -10.50
N MET A 20 12.79 3.14 -10.89
CA MET A 20 11.69 3.28 -11.84
C MET A 20 10.56 4.14 -11.27
N LEU A 21 10.22 3.98 -9.98
CA LEU A 21 9.25 4.81 -9.28
C LEU A 21 9.74 6.26 -9.14
N LEU A 22 11.03 6.46 -8.82
CA LEU A 22 11.63 7.80 -8.76
C LEU A 22 11.63 8.47 -10.15
N SER A 23 11.95 7.72 -11.21
CA SER A 23 11.91 8.20 -12.60
C SER A 23 10.48 8.49 -13.06
N PHE A 24 9.50 7.69 -12.66
CA PHE A 24 8.08 7.92 -12.96
C PHE A 24 7.54 9.18 -12.26
N ILE A 25 7.91 9.39 -10.99
CA ILE A 25 7.54 10.60 -10.24
C ILE A 25 8.21 11.85 -10.85
N LEU A 26 9.47 11.74 -11.29
CA LEU A 26 10.18 12.83 -11.96
C LEU A 26 9.62 13.12 -13.36
N ASN A 27 9.19 12.10 -14.12
CA ASN A 27 8.58 12.26 -15.45
C ASN A 27 7.13 12.78 -15.39
N LEU A 28 6.36 12.44 -14.37
CA LEU A 28 5.05 13.07 -14.12
C LEU A 28 5.17 14.59 -13.90
N GLY A 29 6.31 15.05 -13.37
CA GLY A 29 6.63 16.46 -13.22
C GLY A 29 6.97 17.17 -14.54
N THR A 30 7.52 16.47 -15.53
CA THR A 30 7.93 17.04 -16.83
C THR A 30 6.81 16.98 -17.87
N ASP A 31 6.00 15.92 -17.88
CA ASP A 31 4.86 15.78 -18.82
C ASP A 31 3.69 16.72 -18.48
N ALA A 32 3.49 17.04 -17.20
CA ALA A 32 2.52 18.05 -16.77
C ALA A 32 2.92 19.48 -17.22
N VAL A 33 4.22 19.72 -17.44
CA VAL A 33 4.75 21.01 -17.92
C VAL A 33 4.69 21.08 -19.46
N GLY A 34 4.81 19.95 -20.16
CA GLY A 34 4.66 19.88 -21.63
C GLY A 34 3.23 20.14 -22.11
N ARG A 35 2.20 19.68 -21.38
CA ARG A 35 0.79 19.84 -21.77
C ARG A 35 0.18 21.23 -21.51
N LEU A 36 0.90 22.13 -20.84
CA LEU A 36 0.48 23.52 -20.60
C LEU A 36 1.04 24.53 -21.63
N ARG A 37 1.85 24.07 -22.59
CA ARG A 37 2.35 24.89 -23.71
C ARG A 37 2.01 24.23 -25.05
N GLY A 38 0.85 24.57 -25.62
CA GLY A 38 0.58 24.29 -27.03
C GLY A 38 -0.89 24.13 -27.37
N GLY A 39 -1.53 25.20 -27.83
CA GLY A 39 -2.80 25.14 -28.56
C GLY A 39 -2.54 25.21 -30.07
N TYR A 40 -3.24 24.34 -30.80
CA TYR A 40 -3.60 24.38 -32.23
C TYR A 40 -2.50 24.51 -33.30
N LEU A 41 -2.21 23.38 -33.99
CA LEU A 41 -2.05 23.33 -35.45
C LEU A 41 -2.64 22.01 -36.00
N SER A 42 -3.32 22.11 -37.15
CA SER A 42 -4.12 21.11 -37.88
C SER A 42 -3.27 19.98 -38.54
N PRO A 43 -3.83 18.80 -38.90
CA PRO A 43 -3.04 17.63 -39.27
C PRO A 43 -2.76 17.53 -40.77
N SER A 44 -1.53 17.12 -41.11
CA SER A 44 -1.19 16.53 -42.41
C SER A 44 -0.01 15.57 -42.29
N ASP A 45 -0.28 14.29 -42.53
CA ASP A 45 0.54 13.21 -43.10
C ASP A 45 2.06 13.06 -42.85
N ARG A 46 2.38 11.86 -42.33
CA ARG A 46 3.51 10.94 -42.64
C ARG A 46 4.86 11.04 -41.88
N PRO A 47 5.64 9.92 -41.81
CA PRO A 47 6.03 9.33 -40.51
C PRO A 47 7.55 9.17 -40.25
N LEU A 48 7.84 8.71 -39.02
CA LEU A 48 9.03 7.97 -38.51
C LEU A 48 10.39 8.70 -38.43
N THR A 49 10.95 8.72 -37.21
CA THR A 49 12.26 8.10 -36.91
C THR A 49 12.53 8.06 -35.39
N ARG A 50 13.02 6.91 -34.92
CA ARG A 50 13.51 6.66 -33.55
C ARG A 50 14.89 7.29 -33.36
N SER A 51 15.14 7.97 -32.24
CA SER A 51 16.50 8.17 -31.73
C SER A 51 16.59 7.80 -30.25
N ARG A 52 17.56 6.92 -29.96
CA ARG A 52 18.04 6.55 -28.63
C ARG A 52 18.73 7.75 -27.98
N ILE A 53 18.54 7.93 -26.68
CA ILE A 53 19.38 8.81 -25.87
C ILE A 53 20.26 7.92 -24.99
N ASP A 54 21.55 7.85 -25.33
CA ASP A 54 22.60 7.31 -24.47
C ASP A 54 23.07 8.43 -23.53
N LEU A 55 23.12 8.16 -22.22
CA LEU A 55 23.65 9.07 -21.20
C LEU A 55 25.00 8.55 -20.69
N THR A 56 26.08 9.10 -21.22
CA THR A 56 27.44 8.96 -20.66
C THR A 56 27.77 10.17 -19.80
N PHE A 57 28.11 9.93 -18.53
CA PHE A 57 28.64 10.93 -17.61
C PHE A 57 30.15 11.12 -17.84
N SER A 58 30.59 12.37 -18.04
CA SER A 58 32.01 12.73 -17.90
C SER A 58 32.15 14.00 -17.07
N THR A 59 33.02 13.91 -16.08
CA THR A 59 33.36 14.91 -15.06
C THR A 59 34.49 15.81 -15.57
N THR A 60 34.31 17.14 -15.63
CA THR A 60 35.45 18.08 -15.64
C THR A 60 35.08 19.41 -14.98
N ILE A 61 35.95 19.86 -14.07
CA ILE A 61 35.95 21.13 -13.35
C ILE A 61 36.77 22.17 -14.15
N ALA A 62 36.28 23.41 -14.32
CA ALA A 62 37.12 24.63 -14.43
C ALA A 62 36.30 25.93 -14.33
N HIS A 63 36.91 26.94 -13.70
CA HIS A 63 36.38 28.25 -13.29
C HIS A 63 36.75 29.40 -14.30
N PRO A 64 36.43 30.70 -14.08
CA PRO A 64 35.76 31.59 -15.06
C PRO A 64 36.62 32.74 -15.63
N GLN A 65 36.12 33.48 -16.64
CA GLN A 65 36.49 34.87 -17.03
C GLN A 65 35.48 35.50 -18.06
N PRO A 66 35.48 36.84 -18.31
CA PRO A 66 34.26 37.67 -18.25
C PRO A 66 33.82 38.45 -19.52
N ILE A 67 32.55 38.85 -19.48
CA ILE A 67 31.81 40.01 -20.05
C ILE A 67 32.44 40.83 -21.20
N LYS A 68 31.71 40.96 -22.32
CA LYS A 68 31.59 42.22 -23.10
C LYS A 68 30.16 42.48 -23.57
N ASN A 69 29.87 43.78 -23.62
CA ASN A 69 28.60 44.48 -23.67
C ASN A 69 28.18 44.77 -25.13
N ASN A 70 26.88 44.72 -25.47
CA ASN A 70 26.32 45.65 -26.46
C ASN A 70 24.80 45.80 -26.35
N SER A 71 24.38 47.04 -26.45
CA SER A 71 23.06 47.60 -26.18
C SER A 71 22.19 47.68 -27.44
N ARG A 72 20.88 47.39 -27.30
CA ARG A 72 19.80 48.06 -28.06
C ARG A 72 18.43 47.84 -27.41
N ALA A 73 17.71 48.94 -27.24
CA ALA A 73 16.41 49.03 -26.57
C ALA A 73 15.23 48.77 -27.53
N LEU A 74 14.14 48.19 -26.98
CA LEU A 74 12.73 48.61 -27.09
C LEU A 74 11.72 47.43 -27.12
N ARG A 75 10.97 47.26 -26.02
CA ARG A 75 9.50 47.15 -25.89
C ARG A 75 9.10 46.38 -24.61
N PRO A 76 8.05 46.79 -23.89
CA PRO A 76 7.66 46.14 -22.65
C PRO A 76 6.86 44.87 -22.98
N ARG A 77 7.37 43.70 -22.60
CA ARG A 77 6.60 42.46 -22.60
C ARG A 77 6.38 42.02 -21.16
N ALA A 78 5.15 42.23 -20.69
CA ALA A 78 4.63 41.59 -19.51
C ALA A 78 4.59 40.07 -19.75
N SER A 79 5.41 39.34 -19.02
CA SER A 79 5.19 37.91 -18.77
C SER A 79 5.75 37.61 -17.39
N THR A 80 4.93 37.83 -16.36
CA THR A 80 5.19 37.33 -15.02
C THR A 80 5.00 35.82 -15.07
N ASN A 81 6.10 35.08 -15.31
CA ASN A 81 6.14 33.65 -15.13
C ASN A 81 6.03 33.38 -13.62
N TYR A 82 4.88 32.90 -13.16
CA TYR A 82 4.78 32.31 -11.83
C TYR A 82 5.42 30.91 -11.90
N ASN A 83 6.56 30.71 -11.26
CA ASN A 83 7.14 29.38 -11.14
C ASN A 83 6.24 28.53 -10.22
N LEU A 84 6.17 27.22 -10.46
CA LEU A 84 5.48 26.27 -9.57
C LEU A 84 5.96 26.38 -8.11
N VAL A 85 7.21 26.80 -7.91
CA VAL A 85 7.80 27.12 -6.60
C VAL A 85 7.16 28.36 -5.98
N ASP A 86 6.82 29.38 -6.77
CA ASP A 86 6.09 30.57 -6.31
C ASP A 86 4.63 30.25 -6.00
N ALA A 87 3.97 29.38 -6.78
CA ALA A 87 2.63 28.91 -6.45
C ALA A 87 2.60 28.06 -5.16
N PHE A 88 3.65 27.27 -4.91
CA PHE A 88 3.83 26.53 -3.65
C PHE A 88 4.15 27.47 -2.48
N LEU A 89 5.04 28.45 -2.69
CA LEU A 89 5.39 29.48 -1.70
C LEU A 89 4.24 30.44 -1.40
N ILE A 90 3.41 30.81 -2.37
CA ILE A 90 2.23 31.67 -2.18
C ILE A 90 1.14 30.93 -1.40
N ASN A 91 0.97 29.61 -1.62
CA ASN A 91 0.13 28.78 -0.75
C ASN A 91 0.74 28.65 0.66
N TYR A 92 2.07 28.52 0.76
CA TYR A 92 2.78 28.42 2.04
C TYR A 92 2.75 29.72 2.86
N ILE A 93 2.89 30.88 2.20
CA ILE A 93 2.77 32.23 2.77
C ILE A 93 1.29 32.55 3.06
N GLY A 94 0.36 32.04 2.26
CA GLY A 94 -1.08 32.06 2.55
C GLY A 94 -1.46 31.27 3.82
N VAL A 95 -0.77 30.15 4.07
CA VAL A 95 -0.87 29.40 5.33
C VAL A 95 -0.23 30.21 6.46
N ILE A 96 0.99 30.76 6.30
CA ILE A 96 1.66 31.56 7.35
C ILE A 96 0.89 32.86 7.71
N SER A 97 0.20 33.49 6.76
CA SER A 97 -0.62 34.69 7.03
C SER A 97 -1.92 34.36 7.78
N VAL A 98 -2.53 33.20 7.51
CA VAL A 98 -3.61 32.64 8.36
C VAL A 98 -3.10 32.28 9.76
N TRP A 99 -1.84 31.86 9.88
CA TRP A 99 -1.20 31.53 11.16
C TRP A 99 -0.92 32.75 12.06
N ARG A 100 -0.80 33.96 11.50
CA ARG A 100 -0.58 35.20 12.28
C ARG A 100 -1.85 35.70 12.96
N GLU A 101 -3.03 35.43 12.40
CA GLU A 101 -4.32 35.78 13.01
C GLU A 101 -4.73 34.84 14.16
N GLU A 102 -4.36 33.55 14.12
CA GLU A 102 -4.70 32.60 15.19
C GLU A 102 -3.88 32.77 16.47
N ALA A 103 -2.67 33.36 16.39
CA ALA A 103 -1.84 33.65 17.55
C ALA A 103 -2.41 34.74 18.47
N GLY A 104 -3.41 35.52 18.00
CA GLY A 104 -3.99 36.65 18.74
C GLY A 104 -5.22 36.31 19.60
N LEU A 105 -5.83 35.12 19.43
CA LEU A 105 -7.13 34.82 20.03
C LEU A 105 -7.10 33.50 20.82
N VAL A 106 -6.46 33.56 21.99
CA VAL A 106 -6.88 32.98 23.29
C VAL A 106 -5.62 32.99 24.17
N LYS A 107 -5.35 34.12 24.81
CA LYS A 107 -4.45 34.15 25.97
C LYS A 107 -5.29 33.81 27.21
N ARG A 108 -5.72 32.55 27.34
CA ARG A 108 -6.17 32.04 28.64
C ARG A 108 -4.93 31.63 29.41
N ARG A 109 -4.61 32.35 30.49
CA ARG A 109 -3.69 31.84 31.52
C ARG A 109 -4.27 30.52 32.03
N SER A 110 -3.60 29.40 31.79
CA SER A 110 -3.97 28.10 32.32
C SER A 110 -3.35 27.93 33.70
N ASN A 111 -4.19 27.73 34.72
CA ASN A 111 -3.76 27.59 36.11
C ASN A 111 -3.58 26.11 36.53
N GLY A 112 -2.95 25.27 35.68
CA GLY A 112 -2.66 23.88 36.05
C GLY A 112 -1.89 23.07 35.00
N GLY A 113 -1.02 22.15 35.45
CA GLY A 113 -0.14 21.34 34.59
C GLY A 113 -0.91 20.44 33.61
N PHE A 114 -2.03 19.85 34.03
CA PHE A 114 -2.85 18.98 33.16
C PHE A 114 -3.43 19.74 31.95
N THR A 115 -3.89 20.97 32.16
CA THR A 115 -4.40 21.80 31.05
C THR A 115 -3.31 22.18 30.05
N ALA A 116 -2.08 22.42 30.52
CA ALA A 116 -0.95 22.72 29.66
C ALA A 116 -0.57 21.52 28.76
N VAL A 117 -0.65 20.29 29.28
CA VAL A 117 -0.40 19.07 28.49
C VAL A 117 -1.44 18.91 27.38
N ILE A 118 -2.73 19.06 27.71
CA ILE A 118 -3.79 18.97 26.68
C ILE A 118 -3.65 20.10 25.65
N ASP A 119 -3.22 21.29 26.05
CA ASP A 119 -2.96 22.40 25.12
C ASP A 119 -1.78 22.12 24.18
N LEU A 120 -0.72 21.48 24.68
CA LEU A 120 0.39 21.02 23.85
C LEU A 120 -0.06 19.94 22.86
N LEU A 121 -0.76 18.90 23.34
CA LEU A 121 -1.23 17.80 22.51
C LEU A 121 -2.22 18.26 21.44
N ALA A 122 -3.05 19.24 21.74
CA ALA A 122 -4.02 19.81 20.80
C ALA A 122 -3.45 20.98 19.97
N SER A 123 -2.13 21.12 19.90
CA SER A 123 -1.44 22.13 19.09
C SER A 123 -1.12 21.61 17.69
N ASN A 124 -1.52 22.35 16.65
CA ASN A 124 -1.17 22.03 15.27
C ASN A 124 0.35 21.99 15.04
N ARG A 125 1.12 22.84 15.76
CA ARG A 125 2.59 22.85 15.66
C ARG A 125 3.19 21.55 16.15
N PHE A 126 2.70 21.09 17.30
CA PHE A 126 3.14 19.84 17.89
C PHE A 126 2.84 18.65 16.98
N ALA A 127 1.63 18.58 16.43
CA ALA A 127 1.25 17.56 15.45
C ALA A 127 2.18 17.54 14.22
N ILE A 128 2.56 18.70 13.68
CA ILE A 128 3.49 18.81 12.54
C ILE A 128 4.88 18.30 12.92
N TYR A 129 5.41 18.65 14.10
CA TYR A 129 6.70 18.13 14.55
C TYR A 129 6.68 16.61 14.71
N LEU A 130 5.61 16.05 15.24
CA LEU A 130 5.44 14.59 15.30
C LEU A 130 5.43 13.95 13.93
N LEU A 131 4.70 14.54 12.96
CA LEU A 131 4.65 14.04 11.60
C LEU A 131 6.05 14.04 10.95
N ILE A 132 6.83 15.11 11.14
CA ILE A 132 8.21 15.20 10.65
C ILE A 132 9.10 14.15 11.32
N ALA A 133 8.98 13.95 12.64
CA ALA A 133 9.74 12.95 13.37
C ALA A 133 9.42 11.52 12.89
N ILE A 134 8.14 11.20 12.69
CA ILE A 134 7.70 9.91 12.14
C ILE A 134 8.23 9.72 10.72
N ALA A 135 8.17 10.76 9.87
CA ALA A 135 8.69 10.70 8.51
C ALA A 135 10.20 10.45 8.48
N ALA A 136 10.98 11.14 9.32
CA ALA A 136 12.42 10.95 9.44
C ALA A 136 12.78 9.54 9.94
N ALA A 137 12.07 9.06 10.97
CA ALA A 137 12.23 7.69 11.48
C ALA A 137 11.91 6.64 10.41
N SER A 138 10.81 6.84 9.67
CA SER A 138 10.39 5.91 8.61
C SER A 138 11.38 5.92 7.45
N LEU A 139 11.95 7.07 7.09
CA LEU A 139 12.98 7.18 6.05
C LEU A 139 14.24 6.39 6.44
N MET A 140 14.70 6.49 7.69
CA MET A 140 15.81 5.68 8.19
C MET A 140 15.52 4.18 8.07
N GLY A 141 14.29 3.77 8.39
CA GLY A 141 13.86 2.37 8.29
C GLY A 141 13.85 1.80 6.88
N VAL A 142 13.63 2.65 5.86
CA VAL A 142 13.69 2.25 4.45
C VAL A 142 15.12 2.15 3.95
N VAL A 143 16.01 3.05 4.39
CA VAL A 143 17.42 3.08 3.98
C VAL A 143 18.22 1.94 4.62
N ILE A 144 17.88 1.57 5.86
CA ILE A 144 18.60 0.56 6.65
C ILE A 144 17.86 -0.79 6.57
N PRO A 145 18.52 -1.88 6.14
CA PRO A 145 17.91 -3.21 6.12
C PRO A 145 17.34 -3.61 7.49
N GLN A 146 16.09 -4.06 7.51
CA GLN A 146 15.38 -4.41 8.75
C GLN A 146 15.51 -5.91 9.06
N ARG A 147 15.85 -6.25 10.31
CA ARG A 147 16.16 -7.60 10.83
C ARG A 147 15.10 -8.66 10.50
N TYR A 148 13.82 -8.28 10.49
CA TYR A 148 12.71 -9.20 10.25
C TYR A 148 12.46 -9.56 8.77
N ILE A 149 13.10 -8.86 7.82
CA ILE A 149 12.74 -8.96 6.39
C ILE A 149 13.85 -9.63 5.55
N SER A 150 15.11 -9.68 6.01
CA SER A 150 16.22 -9.93 5.06
C SER A 150 17.44 -10.70 5.56
N ILE A 151 17.61 -10.95 6.86
CA ILE A 151 18.88 -11.48 7.38
C ILE A 151 18.62 -12.57 8.44
N PRO A 152 19.05 -13.82 8.22
CA PRO A 152 19.02 -14.87 9.23
C PRO A 152 19.83 -14.45 10.48
N GLU A 153 19.26 -14.74 11.66
CA GLU A 153 19.80 -14.37 12.97
C GLU A 153 21.31 -14.64 13.18
N PRO A 154 21.90 -15.77 12.70
CA PRO A 154 23.33 -16.05 12.87
C PRO A 154 24.24 -15.06 12.14
N VAL A 155 23.86 -14.63 10.93
CA VAL A 155 24.63 -13.68 10.10
C VAL A 155 24.61 -12.27 10.69
N TYR A 156 23.54 -11.97 11.44
CA TYR A 156 23.38 -10.68 12.10
C TYR A 156 24.25 -10.57 13.36
N GLN A 157 24.32 -11.63 14.17
CA GLN A 157 25.11 -11.60 15.41
C GLN A 157 26.61 -11.48 15.18
N GLU A 158 27.12 -12.04 14.09
CA GLU A 158 28.55 -11.99 13.76
C GLU A 158 28.99 -10.59 13.27
N LYS A 159 28.11 -9.84 12.61
CA LYS A 159 28.46 -8.59 11.90
C LYS A 159 28.07 -7.30 12.63
N TYR A 160 27.15 -7.34 13.60
CA TYR A 160 26.51 -6.14 14.16
C TYR A 160 26.58 -5.97 15.69
N THR A 161 27.33 -6.82 16.40
CA THR A 161 27.34 -6.86 17.87
C THR A 161 28.35 -5.97 18.57
N THR A 162 29.27 -5.31 17.85
CA THR A 162 30.33 -4.50 18.46
C THR A 162 30.37 -3.06 17.93
N GLY A 163 30.82 -2.12 18.78
CA GLY A 163 30.98 -0.71 18.43
C GLY A 163 29.68 0.05 18.13
N LEU A 164 29.71 0.93 17.13
CA LEU A 164 28.58 1.78 16.72
C LEU A 164 27.34 0.96 16.32
N LEU A 165 27.53 -0.21 15.69
CA LEU A 165 26.43 -1.08 15.27
C LEU A 165 25.67 -1.68 16.46
N GLY A 166 26.37 -1.99 17.55
CA GLY A 166 25.74 -2.42 18.80
C GLY A 166 24.84 -1.33 19.41
N VAL A 167 25.29 -0.07 19.38
CA VAL A 167 24.49 1.08 19.86
C VAL A 167 23.25 1.30 18.99
N LEU A 168 23.41 1.25 17.66
CA LEU A 168 22.27 1.34 16.73
C LEU A 168 21.29 0.17 16.89
N GLY A 169 21.81 -1.03 17.21
CA GLY A 169 21.03 -2.19 17.59
C GLY A 169 20.23 -1.98 18.87
N ALA A 170 20.84 -1.41 19.91
CA ALA A 170 20.18 -1.10 21.18
C ALA A 170 19.08 -0.03 21.03
N LEU A 171 19.28 0.94 20.14
CA LEU A 171 18.26 1.93 19.77
C LEU A 171 17.14 1.35 18.87
N GLY A 172 17.31 0.11 18.40
CA GLY A 172 16.35 -0.59 17.56
C GLY A 172 16.28 -0.08 16.12
N ILE A 173 17.39 0.46 15.59
CA ILE A 173 17.43 1.04 14.24
C ILE A 173 17.22 -0.02 13.14
N PHE A 174 17.63 -1.26 13.40
CA PHE A 174 17.44 -2.40 12.50
C PHE A 174 16.06 -3.07 12.65
N ASN A 175 15.20 -2.59 13.54
CA ASN A 175 13.83 -3.07 13.70
C ASN A 175 12.89 -1.91 14.08
N ILE A 176 13.10 -0.75 13.45
CA ILE A 176 12.54 0.56 13.85
C ILE A 176 11.01 0.53 14.00
N PHE A 177 10.31 -0.12 13.06
CA PHE A 177 8.85 -0.20 13.02
C PHE A 177 8.24 -1.00 14.19
N TYR A 178 9.05 -1.82 14.86
CA TYR A 178 8.64 -2.62 16.01
C TYR A 178 9.07 -2.02 17.35
N THR A 179 9.88 -0.96 17.33
CA THR A 179 10.37 -0.32 18.56
C THR A 179 9.26 0.42 19.31
N ILE A 180 9.38 0.46 20.64
CA ILE A 180 8.44 1.16 21.52
C ILE A 180 8.41 2.66 21.20
N TRP A 181 9.56 3.28 20.96
CA TRP A 181 9.64 4.72 20.71
C TRP A 181 8.96 5.11 19.39
N TYR A 182 9.09 4.32 18.32
CA TYR A 182 8.41 4.59 17.05
C TYR A 182 6.89 4.45 17.19
N ARG A 183 6.43 3.39 17.88
CA ARG A 183 5.01 3.20 18.20
C ARG A 183 4.47 4.32 19.09
N ALA A 184 5.26 4.81 20.04
CA ALA A 184 4.90 5.95 20.87
C ALA A 184 4.75 7.23 20.04
N LEU A 185 5.63 7.49 19.05
CA LEU A 185 5.47 8.61 18.13
C LEU A 185 4.15 8.53 17.36
N ILE A 186 3.82 7.37 16.80
CA ILE A 186 2.54 7.15 16.08
C ILE A 186 1.36 7.35 17.04
N ALA A 187 1.38 6.71 18.22
CA ALA A 187 0.29 6.83 19.19
C ALA A 187 0.06 8.29 19.61
N LEU A 188 1.14 9.01 19.88
CA LEU A 188 1.10 10.42 20.27
C LEU A 188 0.57 11.30 19.13
N PHE A 189 0.95 11.01 17.88
CA PHE A 189 0.41 11.67 16.70
C PHE A 189 -1.10 11.43 16.56
N LEU A 190 -1.57 10.20 16.74
CA LEU A 190 -3.01 9.88 16.66
C LEU A 190 -3.81 10.59 17.76
N VAL A 191 -3.30 10.63 18.99
CA VAL A 191 -3.92 11.39 20.09
C VAL A 191 -3.96 12.89 19.77
N SER A 192 -2.84 13.45 19.30
CA SER A 192 -2.76 14.85 18.89
C SER A 192 -3.75 15.18 17.77
N LEU A 193 -3.80 14.33 16.74
CA LEU A 193 -4.73 14.46 15.61
C LEU A 193 -6.19 14.46 16.09
N ALA A 194 -6.57 13.55 17.00
CA ALA A 194 -7.91 13.49 17.56
C ALA A 194 -8.27 14.76 18.35
N LEU A 195 -7.37 15.24 19.22
CA LEU A 195 -7.59 16.43 20.04
C LEU A 195 -7.67 17.72 19.21
N CYS A 196 -6.76 17.90 18.24
CA CYS A 196 -6.78 19.01 17.28
C CYS A 196 -8.08 19.03 16.49
N SER A 197 -8.52 17.85 16.01
CA SER A 197 -9.78 17.69 15.28
C SER A 197 -10.99 18.06 16.13
N TYR A 198 -11.04 17.58 17.38
CA TYR A 198 -12.14 17.89 18.29
C TYR A 198 -12.24 19.40 18.58
N ARG A 199 -11.14 20.06 18.94
CA ARG A 199 -11.13 21.51 19.20
C ARG A 199 -11.52 22.31 17.96
N GLY A 200 -10.97 21.95 16.80
CA GLY A 200 -11.31 22.59 15.54
C GLY A 200 -12.80 22.42 15.19
N LEU A 201 -13.36 21.23 15.40
CA LEU A 201 -14.76 20.94 15.12
C LEU A 201 -15.70 21.75 16.04
N VAL A 202 -15.39 21.85 17.33
CA VAL A 202 -16.13 22.70 18.27
C VAL A 202 -16.08 24.17 17.83
N ARG A 203 -14.90 24.67 17.42
CA ARG A 203 -14.74 26.04 16.90
C ARG A 203 -15.53 26.25 15.62
N LEU A 204 -15.55 25.28 14.71
CA LEU A 204 -16.34 25.31 13.49
C LEU A 204 -17.83 25.44 13.80
N PHE A 205 -18.35 24.64 14.73
CA PHE A 205 -19.76 24.71 15.12
C PHE A 205 -20.11 26.06 15.77
N ARG A 206 -19.22 26.62 16.60
CA ARG A 206 -19.43 27.97 17.19
C ARG A 206 -19.46 29.04 16.10
N LEU A 207 -18.48 29.07 15.20
CA LEU A 207 -18.43 30.05 14.10
C LEU A 207 -19.63 29.91 13.16
N ARG A 208 -20.09 28.68 12.91
CA ARG A 208 -21.30 28.45 12.10
C ARG A 208 -22.54 29.02 12.79
N ARG A 209 -22.73 28.78 14.09
CA ARG A 209 -23.85 29.37 14.85
C ARG A 209 -23.79 30.89 14.83
N GLU A 210 -22.59 31.45 15.00
CA GLU A 210 -22.37 32.89 14.95
C GLU A 210 -22.77 33.49 13.60
N VAL A 211 -22.27 32.96 12.48
CA VAL A 211 -22.63 33.45 11.13
C VAL A 211 -24.12 33.24 10.81
N GLN A 212 -24.73 32.16 11.30
CA GLN A 212 -26.15 31.88 11.06
C GLN A 212 -27.09 32.74 11.91
N GLY A 213 -26.68 33.15 13.12
CA GLY A 213 -27.45 34.02 14.01
C GLY A 213 -27.05 35.49 13.98
N ALA A 214 -25.97 35.86 13.29
CA ALA A 214 -25.46 37.22 13.25
C ALA A 214 -26.39 38.16 12.47
N GLY A 215 -26.63 39.34 13.05
CA GLY A 215 -27.13 40.52 12.35
C GLY A 215 -26.08 41.07 11.37
N PHE A 216 -26.49 42.02 10.55
CA PHE A 216 -25.69 42.53 9.43
C PHE A 216 -24.38 43.18 9.86
N GLU A 217 -24.35 43.94 10.97
CA GLU A 217 -23.11 44.58 11.43
C GLU A 217 -22.09 43.55 11.91
N ARG A 218 -22.53 42.50 12.62
CA ARG A 218 -21.63 41.41 13.00
C ARG A 218 -21.11 40.65 11.77
N LEU A 219 -21.96 40.46 10.75
CA LEU A 219 -21.50 39.93 9.47
C LEU A 219 -20.52 40.86 8.79
N ARG A 220 -20.68 42.18 8.88
CA ARG A 220 -19.73 43.17 8.35
C ARG A 220 -18.36 43.08 9.01
N GLU A 221 -18.32 42.84 10.32
CA GLU A 221 -17.07 42.59 11.07
C GLU A 221 -16.41 41.26 10.69
N LEU A 222 -17.22 40.21 10.48
CA LEU A 222 -16.73 38.89 10.06
C LEU A 222 -16.40 38.83 8.56
N GLY A 223 -16.89 39.79 7.78
CA GLY A 223 -16.70 39.91 6.35
C GLY A 223 -15.28 40.35 6.03
N ARG A 224 -14.77 39.92 4.88
CA ARG A 224 -13.44 40.34 4.39
C ARG A 224 -13.50 41.51 3.43
N ALA A 225 -14.57 41.59 2.66
CA ALA A 225 -14.82 42.67 1.72
C ALA A 225 -16.17 43.29 2.02
N SER A 226 -16.22 44.63 2.00
CA SER A 226 -17.46 45.39 2.10
C SER A 226 -17.44 46.52 1.08
N GLN A 227 -18.49 46.65 0.28
CA GLN A 227 -18.67 47.76 -0.65
C GLN A 227 -20.00 48.47 -0.41
N LYS A 228 -20.00 49.79 -0.59
CA LYS A 228 -21.20 50.63 -0.57
C LYS A 228 -21.51 51.06 -2.00
N LEU A 229 -22.70 50.76 -2.48
CA LEU A 229 -23.17 51.07 -3.81
C LEU A 229 -24.24 52.15 -3.74
N SER A 230 -24.10 53.21 -4.54
CA SER A 230 -25.05 54.34 -4.62
C SER A 230 -26.25 54.04 -5.55
N VAL A 231 -26.84 52.85 -5.41
CA VAL A 231 -27.89 52.35 -6.31
C VAL A 231 -29.11 51.96 -5.46
N SER A 232 -30.30 52.41 -5.85
CA SER A 232 -31.58 51.76 -5.54
C SER A 232 -31.61 50.41 -6.26
N ALA A 233 -30.87 49.45 -5.73
CA ALA A 233 -30.80 48.11 -6.31
C ALA A 233 -32.17 47.47 -6.14
N ASP A 234 -32.82 47.12 -7.26
CA ASP A 234 -34.02 46.30 -7.22
C ASP A 234 -33.63 44.93 -6.62
N GLU A 235 -34.47 44.41 -5.73
CA GLU A 235 -34.23 43.12 -5.08
C GLU A 235 -34.00 42.01 -6.12
N LYS A 236 -34.71 42.07 -7.26
CA LYS A 236 -34.52 41.11 -8.36
C LYS A 236 -33.10 41.13 -8.92
N GLN A 237 -32.49 42.30 -9.04
CA GLN A 237 -31.10 42.45 -9.53
C GLN A 237 -30.11 41.85 -8.54
N ILE A 238 -30.33 42.06 -7.23
CA ILE A 238 -29.51 41.47 -6.17
C ILE A 238 -29.62 39.93 -6.19
N LEU A 239 -30.85 39.40 -6.29
CA LEU A 239 -31.08 37.96 -6.36
C LEU A 239 -30.41 37.32 -7.58
N ALA A 240 -30.45 38.00 -8.74
CA ALA A 240 -29.79 37.53 -9.96
C ALA A 240 -28.25 37.55 -9.81
N ALA A 241 -27.69 38.65 -9.30
CA ALA A 241 -26.25 38.82 -9.16
C ALA A 241 -25.62 37.86 -8.13
N PHE A 242 -26.33 37.54 -7.05
CA PHE A 242 -25.83 36.67 -5.98
C PHE A 242 -26.33 35.22 -6.03
N ARG A 243 -27.05 34.82 -7.08
CA ARG A 243 -27.60 33.45 -7.23
C ARG A 243 -26.57 32.35 -6.99
N ASP A 244 -25.35 32.53 -7.50
CA ASP A 244 -24.31 31.51 -7.44
C ASP A 244 -23.53 31.51 -6.10
N PHE A 245 -23.78 32.50 -5.23
CA PHE A 245 -23.20 32.55 -3.88
C PHE A 245 -23.84 31.54 -2.95
N GLY A 246 -25.06 31.09 -3.24
CA GLY A 246 -25.69 29.96 -2.60
C GLY A 246 -27.15 30.24 -2.24
N ARG A 247 -27.67 29.51 -1.26
CA ARG A 247 -29.08 29.60 -0.88
C ARG A 247 -29.35 30.95 -0.21
N MET A 248 -30.31 31.69 -0.75
CA MET A 248 -30.77 32.96 -0.18
C MET A 248 -31.67 32.72 1.05
N ARG A 249 -31.52 33.57 2.06
CA ARG A 249 -32.39 33.69 3.23
C ARG A 249 -32.59 35.18 3.54
N ARG A 250 -33.84 35.59 3.75
CA ARG A 250 -34.16 36.91 4.30
C ARG A 250 -33.97 36.89 5.81
N ARG A 251 -33.31 37.91 6.36
CA ARG A 251 -33.08 38.07 7.80
C ARG A 251 -33.33 39.52 8.19
N ALA A 252 -33.63 39.75 9.45
CA ALA A 252 -33.81 41.09 10.02
C ALA A 252 -32.94 41.23 11.27
N ASP A 253 -32.48 42.45 11.53
CA ASP A 253 -31.95 42.88 12.81
C ASP A 253 -32.55 44.25 13.17
N ASP A 254 -32.05 44.88 14.24
CA ASP A 254 -32.55 46.17 14.76
C ASP A 254 -32.51 47.32 13.73
N ARG A 255 -31.72 47.20 12.65
CA ARG A 255 -31.58 48.20 11.57
C ARG A 255 -32.37 47.85 10.32
N GLY A 256 -33.12 46.76 10.33
CA GLY A 256 -34.00 46.34 9.24
C GLY A 256 -33.54 45.08 8.51
N GLU A 257 -34.26 44.76 7.43
CA GLU A 257 -34.05 43.53 6.66
C GLU A 257 -32.76 43.54 5.84
N PHE A 258 -32.20 42.34 5.64
CA PHE A 258 -31.09 42.09 4.74
C PHE A 258 -31.20 40.70 4.11
N LEU A 259 -30.61 40.54 2.94
CA LEU A 259 -30.55 39.28 2.21
C LEU A 259 -29.22 38.59 2.49
N PHE A 260 -29.28 37.32 2.89
CA PHE A 260 -28.11 36.51 3.20
C PHE A 260 -28.03 35.30 2.25
N PHE A 261 -26.92 35.18 1.54
CA PHE A 261 -26.64 34.09 0.62
C PHE A 261 -25.54 33.22 1.21
N GLU A 262 -25.74 31.90 1.27
CA GLU A 262 -24.71 30.98 1.79
C GLU A 262 -24.60 29.71 0.96
N GLY A 263 -23.36 29.34 0.63
CA GLY A 263 -23.03 28.18 -0.18
C GLY A 263 -21.83 27.41 0.36
N GLY A 264 -21.75 26.12 0.04
CA GLY A 264 -20.58 25.30 0.36
C GLY A 264 -20.38 25.02 1.86
N THR A 265 -21.44 25.02 2.68
CA THR A 265 -21.35 24.79 4.14
C THR A 265 -20.68 23.48 4.53
N TRP A 266 -20.81 22.46 3.69
CA TRP A 266 -20.24 21.13 3.90
C TRP A 266 -18.70 21.11 3.74
N SER A 267 -18.12 22.01 2.94
CA SER A 267 -16.68 21.95 2.64
C SER A 267 -15.78 22.33 3.83
N ARG A 268 -16.33 23.02 4.84
CA ARG A 268 -15.64 23.26 6.11
C ARG A 268 -15.41 21.99 6.93
N PHE A 269 -16.18 20.92 6.67
CA PHE A 269 -15.99 19.63 7.35
C PHE A 269 -14.87 18.79 6.74
N GLY A 270 -14.43 19.09 5.51
CA GLY A 270 -13.47 18.28 4.75
C GLY A 270 -12.21 17.86 5.54
N PRO A 271 -11.46 18.79 6.15
CA PRO A 271 -10.28 18.44 6.94
C PRO A 271 -10.58 17.48 8.10
N TYR A 272 -11.73 17.62 8.76
CA TYR A 272 -12.13 16.73 9.86
C TYR A 272 -12.54 15.34 9.38
N VAL A 273 -13.14 15.25 8.19
CA VAL A 273 -13.42 13.96 7.53
C VAL A 273 -12.11 13.24 7.20
N ILE A 274 -11.10 13.96 6.69
CA ILE A 274 -9.76 13.42 6.43
C ILE A 274 -9.13 12.89 7.72
N HIS A 275 -9.18 13.66 8.81
CA HIS A 275 -8.60 13.23 10.08
C HIS A 275 -9.32 12.00 10.66
N ALA A 276 -10.66 11.98 10.61
CA ALA A 276 -11.46 10.82 11.02
C ALA A 276 -11.11 9.58 10.19
N ALA A 277 -10.86 9.74 8.89
CA ALA A 277 -10.44 8.66 8.01
C ALA A 277 -9.07 8.09 8.42
N VAL A 278 -8.08 8.94 8.71
CA VAL A 278 -6.76 8.51 9.20
C VAL A 278 -6.89 7.75 10.52
N LEU A 279 -7.71 8.24 11.45
CA LEU A 279 -7.98 7.55 12.72
C LEU A 279 -8.67 6.19 12.50
N LEU A 280 -9.60 6.11 11.55
CA LEU A 280 -10.31 4.87 11.20
C LEU A 280 -9.36 3.83 10.57
N VAL A 281 -8.46 4.25 9.68
CA VAL A 281 -7.40 3.38 9.13
C VAL A 281 -6.49 2.87 10.24
N ALA A 282 -6.05 3.75 11.14
CA ALA A 282 -5.21 3.36 12.27
C ALA A 282 -5.93 2.38 13.22
N LEU A 283 -7.22 2.60 13.48
CA LEU A 283 -8.05 1.68 14.25
C LEU A 283 -8.17 0.31 13.56
N GLY A 284 -8.37 0.27 12.24
CA GLY A 284 -8.35 -0.97 11.46
C GLY A 284 -7.02 -1.71 11.58
N GLY A 285 -5.89 -0.99 11.48
CA GLY A 285 -4.56 -1.57 11.71
C GLY A 285 -4.40 -2.14 13.13
N LEU A 286 -4.90 -1.44 14.15
CA LEU A 286 -4.87 -1.90 15.54
C LEU A 286 -5.73 -3.16 15.75
N VAL A 287 -6.95 -3.18 15.23
CA VAL A 287 -7.84 -4.36 15.29
C VAL A 287 -7.20 -5.55 14.59
N GLY A 288 -6.62 -5.34 13.40
CA GLY A 288 -5.88 -6.37 12.68
C GLY A 288 -4.64 -6.85 13.44
N ASN A 289 -3.97 -5.98 14.20
CA ASN A 289 -2.82 -6.34 15.00
C ASN A 289 -3.17 -7.18 16.23
N LEU A 290 -4.28 -6.85 16.90
CA LEU A 290 -4.71 -7.48 18.15
C LEU A 290 -5.50 -8.78 17.94
N PHE A 291 -6.30 -8.84 16.88
CA PHE A 291 -7.23 -9.96 16.63
C PHE A 291 -6.95 -10.69 15.31
N GLY A 292 -5.94 -10.25 14.56
CA GLY A 292 -5.52 -10.91 13.33
C GLY A 292 -4.76 -12.20 13.61
N VAL A 293 -4.91 -13.14 12.70
CA VAL A 293 -4.16 -14.40 12.66
C VAL A 293 -3.35 -14.39 11.38
N ASP A 294 -2.08 -14.74 11.49
CA ASP A 294 -1.17 -14.87 10.36
C ASP A 294 -0.17 -16.00 10.66
N GLY A 295 -0.07 -16.94 9.73
CA GLY A 295 0.80 -18.09 9.86
C GLY A 295 0.98 -18.82 8.54
N SER A 296 1.72 -19.93 8.60
CA SER A 296 2.02 -20.74 7.43
C SER A 296 1.85 -22.24 7.70
N VAL A 297 1.64 -22.99 6.63
CA VAL A 297 1.63 -24.45 6.65
C VAL A 297 2.24 -24.96 5.35
N ASN A 298 3.01 -26.04 5.44
CA ASN A 298 3.51 -26.76 4.28
C ASN A 298 2.74 -28.08 4.19
N LEU A 299 2.22 -28.39 3.01
CA LEU A 299 1.46 -29.62 2.75
C LEU A 299 2.07 -30.34 1.56
N ALA A 300 2.35 -31.64 1.70
CA ALA A 300 2.77 -32.46 0.57
C ALA A 300 1.64 -32.58 -0.47
N GLU A 301 1.99 -32.66 -1.75
CA GLU A 301 1.02 -33.07 -2.78
C GLU A 301 0.54 -34.52 -2.54
N GLY A 302 -0.62 -34.87 -3.11
CA GLY A 302 -1.13 -36.25 -3.03
C GLY A 302 -2.04 -36.54 -1.83
N GLY A 303 -2.61 -35.51 -1.20
CA GLY A 303 -3.68 -35.65 -0.21
C GLY A 303 -3.30 -35.29 1.23
N ASP A 304 -2.09 -34.77 1.46
CA ASP A 304 -1.68 -34.30 2.79
C ASP A 304 -2.61 -33.19 3.28
N SER A 305 -2.86 -33.17 4.59
CA SER A 305 -3.83 -32.26 5.18
C SER A 305 -3.45 -31.84 6.59
N SER A 306 -3.72 -30.57 6.91
CA SER A 306 -3.53 -30.01 8.25
C SER A 306 -4.70 -29.11 8.63
N ASP A 307 -5.16 -29.22 9.87
CA ASP A 307 -6.09 -28.31 10.54
C ASP A 307 -5.37 -27.20 11.33
N LYS A 308 -4.03 -27.23 11.34
CA LYS A 308 -3.19 -26.29 12.06
C LYS A 308 -2.24 -25.54 11.16
N ILE A 309 -1.90 -24.33 11.59
CA ILE A 309 -0.86 -23.49 11.00
C ILE A 309 0.18 -23.09 12.05
N TRP A 310 1.38 -22.76 11.59
CA TRP A 310 2.43 -22.20 12.43
C TRP A 310 2.35 -20.68 12.42
N LEU A 311 2.07 -20.05 13.56
CA LEU A 311 1.92 -18.59 13.63
C LEU A 311 3.23 -17.87 13.35
N THR A 312 3.18 -16.86 12.46
CA THR A 312 4.31 -15.98 12.16
C THR A 312 4.82 -15.28 13.42
N ARG A 313 3.91 -14.95 14.33
CA ARG A 313 4.23 -14.33 15.62
C ARG A 313 4.21 -15.38 16.73
N GLY A 314 5.31 -15.49 17.45
CA GLY A 314 5.42 -16.38 18.61
C GLY A 314 5.73 -17.84 18.27
N GLY A 315 5.60 -18.26 17.00
CA GLY A 315 6.00 -19.61 16.56
C GLY A 315 5.27 -20.72 17.29
N THR A 316 3.95 -20.62 17.38
CA THR A 316 3.09 -21.61 18.05
C THR A 316 2.04 -22.12 17.07
N GLU A 317 1.51 -23.32 17.30
CA GLU A 317 0.40 -23.87 16.52
C GLU A 317 -0.88 -23.07 16.75
N TYR A 318 -1.63 -22.86 15.68
CA TYR A 318 -2.97 -22.31 15.72
C TYR A 318 -3.93 -23.24 14.97
N ASP A 319 -4.98 -23.65 15.68
CA ASP A 319 -6.07 -24.48 15.15
C ASP A 319 -7.04 -23.62 14.31
N LEU A 320 -7.25 -24.00 13.07
CA LEU A 320 -8.12 -23.29 12.13
C LEU A 320 -9.61 -23.59 12.34
N GLY A 321 -9.94 -24.72 12.97
CA GLY A 321 -11.29 -25.29 13.04
C GLY A 321 -11.74 -25.97 11.75
N PHE A 322 -10.88 -26.08 10.74
CA PHE A 322 -11.09 -26.82 9.49
C PHE A 322 -9.73 -27.27 8.93
N ALA A 323 -9.69 -28.34 8.16
CA ALA A 323 -8.47 -28.82 7.52
C ALA A 323 -8.31 -28.28 6.10
N ILE A 324 -7.08 -27.91 5.76
CA ILE A 324 -6.65 -27.63 4.40
C ILE A 324 -5.95 -28.89 3.88
N ARG A 325 -6.42 -29.43 2.77
CA ARG A 325 -5.84 -30.59 2.08
C ARG A 325 -5.25 -30.17 0.75
N CYS A 326 -4.01 -30.57 0.49
CA CYS A 326 -3.37 -30.42 -0.81
C CYS A 326 -3.62 -31.69 -1.63
N LEU A 327 -4.47 -31.59 -2.66
CA LEU A 327 -4.73 -32.71 -3.56
C LEU A 327 -3.58 -32.90 -4.53
N ASP A 328 -3.10 -31.79 -5.10
CA ASP A 328 -2.06 -31.79 -6.13
C ASP A 328 -1.29 -30.47 -6.15
N PHE A 329 -0.08 -30.48 -6.69
CA PHE A 329 0.76 -29.30 -6.86
C PHE A 329 1.44 -29.32 -8.22
N GLU A 330 1.32 -28.22 -8.97
CA GLU A 330 1.85 -28.10 -10.32
C GLU A 330 2.83 -26.94 -10.41
N ILE A 331 3.96 -27.13 -11.10
CA ILE A 331 4.89 -26.07 -11.46
C ILE A 331 4.90 -25.91 -12.98
N GLU A 332 4.58 -24.72 -13.46
CA GLU A 332 4.77 -24.35 -14.85
C GLU A 332 6.15 -23.69 -15.00
N TYR A 333 6.98 -24.16 -15.93
CA TYR A 333 8.30 -23.59 -16.20
C TYR A 333 8.29 -22.74 -17.47
N TYR A 334 9.21 -21.77 -17.56
CA TYR A 334 9.46 -21.11 -18.85
C TYR A 334 10.08 -22.10 -19.84
N GLU A 335 9.57 -22.09 -21.08
CA GLU A 335 10.03 -22.97 -22.15
C GLU A 335 11.56 -23.00 -22.26
N GLY A 336 12.12 -24.20 -22.29
CA GLY A 336 13.57 -24.41 -22.41
C GLY A 336 14.38 -24.11 -21.14
N THR A 337 13.75 -23.82 -19.99
CA THR A 337 14.43 -23.55 -18.72
C THR A 337 13.84 -24.35 -17.56
N LYS A 338 14.57 -24.45 -16.45
CA LYS A 338 14.03 -24.91 -15.15
C LYS A 338 13.58 -23.74 -14.25
N GLN A 339 13.38 -22.54 -14.83
CA GLN A 339 12.91 -21.40 -14.06
C GLN A 339 11.39 -21.48 -13.94
N PRO A 340 10.83 -21.48 -12.70
CA PRO A 340 9.39 -21.51 -12.50
C PRO A 340 8.76 -20.22 -13.06
N LYS A 341 7.74 -20.40 -13.89
CA LYS A 341 6.85 -19.36 -14.41
C LYS A 341 5.64 -19.19 -13.49
N ASP A 342 5.08 -20.29 -13.04
CA ASP A 342 3.91 -20.31 -12.14
C ASP A 342 3.92 -21.57 -11.28
N TYR A 343 3.20 -21.54 -10.17
CA TYR A 343 2.98 -22.71 -9.34
C TYR A 343 1.59 -22.68 -8.72
N LYS A 344 0.89 -23.80 -8.86
CA LYS A 344 -0.53 -23.93 -8.54
C LYS A 344 -0.72 -25.02 -7.50
N SER A 345 -1.56 -24.74 -6.51
CA SER A 345 -1.97 -25.73 -5.53
C SER A 345 -3.43 -26.06 -5.70
N HIS A 346 -3.72 -27.34 -5.91
CA HIS A 346 -5.08 -27.82 -5.88
C HIS A 346 -5.49 -28.10 -4.43
N LEU A 347 -6.26 -27.18 -3.85
CA LEU A 347 -6.64 -27.26 -2.43
C LEU A 347 -8.09 -27.66 -2.24
N GLN A 348 -8.31 -28.47 -1.21
CA GLN A 348 -9.62 -28.85 -0.70
C GLN A 348 -9.74 -28.45 0.76
N ILE A 349 -10.83 -27.79 1.12
CA ILE A 349 -11.20 -27.52 2.51
C ILE A 349 -12.08 -28.66 3.01
N VAL A 350 -11.66 -29.24 4.13
CA VAL A 350 -12.38 -30.30 4.84
C VAL A 350 -12.86 -29.74 6.16
N ASP A 351 -14.18 -29.68 6.34
CA ASP A 351 -14.83 -29.16 7.54
C ASP A 351 -15.84 -30.20 8.04
N ASP A 352 -15.83 -30.50 9.34
CA ASP A 352 -16.55 -31.62 9.95
C ASP A 352 -16.39 -32.96 9.18
N GLY A 353 -15.18 -33.22 8.67
CA GLY A 353 -14.84 -34.43 7.91
C GLY A 353 -15.41 -34.49 6.48
N ARG A 354 -16.05 -33.42 5.99
CA ARG A 354 -16.60 -33.35 4.63
C ARG A 354 -15.84 -32.34 3.78
N ALA A 355 -15.62 -32.67 2.51
CA ALA A 355 -15.12 -31.71 1.55
C ALA A 355 -16.19 -30.64 1.29
N VAL A 356 -15.93 -29.40 1.71
CA VAL A 356 -16.89 -28.29 1.61
C VAL A 356 -16.52 -27.30 0.51
N ARG A 357 -15.26 -27.26 0.10
CA ARG A 357 -14.78 -26.37 -0.96
C ARG A 357 -13.52 -26.92 -1.60
N GLU A 358 -13.42 -26.78 -2.90
CA GLU A 358 -12.22 -27.13 -3.67
C GLU A 358 -11.88 -25.96 -4.60
N LYS A 359 -10.59 -25.63 -4.72
CA LYS A 359 -10.12 -24.57 -5.62
C LYS A 359 -8.62 -24.77 -5.90
N VAL A 360 -8.26 -24.65 -7.18
CA VAL A 360 -6.86 -24.44 -7.58
C VAL A 360 -6.50 -22.97 -7.32
N ILE A 361 -5.45 -22.73 -6.54
CA ILE A 361 -4.94 -21.39 -6.25
C ILE A 361 -3.58 -21.17 -6.88
N GLU A 362 -3.29 -19.92 -7.22
CA GLU A 362 -2.02 -19.43 -7.75
C GLU A 362 -1.62 -18.13 -7.06
N VAL A 363 -0.44 -17.58 -7.38
CA VAL A 363 0.04 -16.33 -6.78
C VAL A 363 -0.94 -15.20 -7.11
N ASN A 364 -1.45 -14.51 -6.07
CA ASN A 364 -2.49 -13.48 -6.11
C ASN A 364 -3.95 -13.96 -6.34
N ASP A 365 -4.21 -15.27 -6.48
CA ASP A 365 -5.58 -15.81 -6.50
C ASP A 365 -5.87 -16.74 -5.31
N PRO A 366 -6.13 -16.19 -4.11
CA PRO A 366 -6.25 -16.98 -2.90
C PRO A 366 -7.60 -17.71 -2.76
N LEU A 367 -7.63 -18.72 -1.88
CA LEU A 367 -8.86 -19.37 -1.39
C LEU A 367 -9.33 -18.67 -0.11
N LYS A 368 -10.63 -18.39 0.01
CA LYS A 368 -11.22 -17.82 1.23
C LYS A 368 -12.19 -18.78 1.88
N TYR A 369 -12.03 -19.04 3.18
CA TYR A 369 -12.93 -19.90 3.97
C TYR A 369 -12.86 -19.56 5.45
N GLY A 370 -13.97 -19.63 6.20
CA GLY A 370 -13.97 -19.42 7.66
C GLY A 370 -13.44 -18.04 8.12
N GLY A 371 -13.48 -17.02 7.26
CA GLY A 371 -12.85 -15.71 7.52
C GLY A 371 -11.33 -15.66 7.28
N PHE A 372 -10.71 -16.78 6.93
CA PHE A 372 -9.31 -16.86 6.51
C PHE A 372 -9.17 -16.68 5.00
N THR A 373 -8.02 -16.19 4.60
CA THR A 373 -7.54 -16.15 3.22
C THR A 373 -6.25 -16.95 3.15
N ILE A 374 -6.23 -17.94 2.27
CA ILE A 374 -5.15 -18.91 2.08
C ILE A 374 -4.47 -18.54 0.77
N TYR A 375 -3.20 -18.15 0.87
CA TYR A 375 -2.37 -17.68 -0.22
C TYR A 375 -1.34 -18.73 -0.57
N GLN A 376 -1.11 -18.90 -1.86
CA GLN A 376 0.09 -19.56 -2.35
C GLN A 376 1.30 -18.69 -2.02
N SER A 377 2.25 -19.20 -1.24
CA SER A 377 3.38 -18.40 -0.72
C SER A 377 4.76 -18.93 -1.12
N SER A 378 4.94 -20.25 -1.15
CA SER A 378 6.19 -20.90 -1.53
C SER A 378 5.94 -22.35 -1.94
N TYR A 379 6.99 -23.07 -2.29
CA TYR A 379 6.97 -24.51 -2.51
C TYR A 379 8.38 -25.06 -2.31
N GLY A 380 8.52 -26.37 -2.23
CA GLY A 380 9.84 -27.01 -2.21
C GLY A 380 9.77 -28.49 -2.51
N LEU A 381 10.93 -29.03 -2.90
CA LEU A 381 11.09 -30.46 -3.12
C LEU A 381 11.10 -31.18 -1.77
N LEU A 382 10.15 -32.09 -1.58
CA LEU A 382 10.05 -32.93 -0.39
C LEU A 382 10.86 -34.22 -0.54
N GLY A 383 10.94 -34.74 -1.77
CA GLY A 383 11.69 -35.96 -2.08
C GLY A 383 11.41 -36.44 -3.50
N TYR A 384 11.67 -37.72 -3.75
CA TYR A 384 11.44 -38.34 -5.05
C TYR A 384 10.66 -39.65 -4.88
N ARG A 385 9.81 -39.96 -5.85
CA ARG A 385 9.16 -41.26 -6.03
C ARG A 385 9.90 -42.02 -7.12
N ALA A 386 10.47 -43.17 -6.79
CA ALA A 386 11.27 -43.96 -7.72
C ALA A 386 10.37 -44.75 -8.69
N LYS A 387 10.66 -44.69 -9.99
CA LYS A 387 10.09 -45.57 -11.02
C LYS A 387 10.92 -46.83 -11.12
N ILE A 388 10.36 -47.92 -10.64
CA ILE A 388 10.97 -49.25 -10.61
C ILE A 388 10.24 -50.12 -11.62
N ARG A 389 10.99 -50.75 -12.52
CA ARG A 389 10.47 -51.78 -13.42
C ARG A 389 10.89 -53.15 -12.91
N ALA A 390 9.98 -54.11 -12.96
CA ALA A 390 10.25 -55.52 -12.70
C ALA A 390 9.87 -56.35 -13.93
N GLU A 391 10.78 -57.16 -14.44
CA GLU A 391 10.55 -58.07 -15.58
C GLU A 391 10.59 -59.53 -15.09
N ASP A 392 9.54 -60.31 -15.35
CA ASP A 392 9.53 -61.75 -15.09
C ASP A 392 10.28 -62.48 -16.20
N SER A 393 11.50 -62.95 -15.90
CA SER A 393 12.37 -63.65 -16.85
C SER A 393 11.77 -64.94 -17.43
N GLN A 394 10.75 -65.53 -16.79
CA GLN A 394 10.10 -66.76 -17.28
C GLN A 394 9.01 -66.47 -18.32
N THR A 395 8.33 -65.33 -18.21
CA THR A 395 7.16 -65.00 -19.05
C THR A 395 7.41 -63.81 -19.97
N GLY A 396 8.47 -63.04 -19.74
CA GLY A 396 8.75 -61.76 -20.39
C GLY A 396 7.80 -60.63 -19.96
N ARG A 397 6.94 -60.87 -18.96
CA ARG A 397 5.96 -59.87 -18.52
C ARG A 397 6.63 -58.80 -17.67
N THR A 398 6.35 -57.54 -17.98
CA THR A 398 6.88 -56.37 -17.27
C THR A 398 5.83 -55.74 -16.36
N TYR A 399 6.28 -55.26 -15.21
CA TYR A 399 5.51 -54.49 -14.24
C TYR A 399 6.24 -53.18 -13.96
N GLU A 400 5.51 -52.06 -13.88
CA GLU A 400 6.07 -50.75 -13.55
C GLU A 400 5.43 -50.24 -12.26
N PHE A 401 6.26 -49.71 -11.38
CA PHE A 401 5.88 -49.23 -10.06
C PHE A 401 6.45 -47.84 -9.83
N THR A 402 5.65 -46.98 -9.21
CA THR A 402 6.12 -45.72 -8.63
C THR A 402 6.12 -45.91 -7.12
N ALA A 403 7.30 -45.88 -6.50
CA ALA A 403 7.51 -46.31 -5.11
C ALA A 403 8.18 -45.23 -4.27
N SER A 404 7.71 -45.07 -3.04
CA SER A 404 8.38 -44.36 -1.95
C SER A 404 9.07 -45.34 -1.01
N LEU A 405 10.02 -44.83 -0.22
CA LEU A 405 10.74 -45.64 0.77
C LEU A 405 9.75 -46.30 1.75
N GLY A 406 9.84 -47.61 1.89
CA GLY A 406 8.97 -48.44 2.74
C GLY A 406 7.81 -49.13 1.99
N ASP A 407 7.50 -48.70 0.77
CA ASP A 407 6.40 -49.30 -0.01
C ASP A 407 6.70 -50.76 -0.37
N ARG A 408 5.66 -51.61 -0.29
CA ARG A 408 5.70 -53.03 -0.66
C ARG A 408 4.72 -53.31 -1.78
N PHE A 409 5.18 -53.97 -2.84
CA PHE A 409 4.37 -54.32 -4.00
C PHE A 409 4.40 -55.83 -4.28
N LYS A 410 3.26 -56.39 -4.71
CA LYS A 410 3.16 -57.76 -5.20
C LYS A 410 3.45 -57.81 -6.70
N LEU A 411 4.11 -58.87 -7.16
CA LEU A 411 4.47 -59.08 -8.56
C LEU A 411 3.47 -60.01 -9.24
N GLY A 412 2.30 -59.47 -9.55
CA GLY A 412 1.16 -60.25 -10.05
C GLY A 412 0.72 -61.34 -9.06
N ASP A 413 0.19 -62.45 -9.59
CA ASP A 413 -0.26 -63.60 -8.80
C ASP A 413 0.86 -64.64 -8.55
N THR A 414 2.12 -64.24 -8.71
CA THR A 414 3.27 -65.17 -8.61
C THR A 414 3.65 -65.51 -7.17
N GLY A 415 3.08 -64.82 -6.19
CA GLY A 415 3.46 -64.90 -4.78
C GLY A 415 4.72 -64.12 -4.41
N TYR A 416 5.45 -63.57 -5.39
CA TYR A 416 6.60 -62.69 -5.12
C TYR A 416 6.14 -61.28 -4.74
N SER A 417 6.95 -60.61 -3.93
CA SER A 417 6.80 -59.18 -3.63
C SER A 417 8.16 -58.51 -3.49
N PHE A 418 8.21 -57.19 -3.56
CA PHE A 418 9.40 -56.42 -3.18
C PHE A 418 9.03 -55.25 -2.30
N THR A 419 9.97 -54.83 -1.45
CA THR A 419 9.88 -53.64 -0.60
C THR A 419 11.01 -52.69 -0.95
N PHE A 420 10.73 -51.40 -1.11
CA PHE A 420 11.78 -50.39 -1.30
C PHE A 420 12.36 -49.99 0.08
N VAL A 421 13.60 -50.39 0.39
CA VAL A 421 14.11 -50.31 1.78
C VAL A 421 15.17 -49.24 2.01
N ASN A 422 15.92 -48.81 0.98
CA ASN A 422 16.94 -47.77 1.12
C ASN A 422 17.26 -47.10 -0.21
N ALA A 423 17.66 -45.83 -0.20
CA ALA A 423 18.17 -45.12 -1.37
C ALA A 423 19.50 -44.44 -1.02
N GLN A 424 20.46 -44.46 -1.94
CA GLN A 424 21.71 -43.72 -1.82
C GLN A 424 21.97 -42.92 -3.08
N GLU A 425 22.32 -41.64 -2.95
CA GLU A 425 22.67 -40.78 -4.09
C GLU A 425 23.96 -41.24 -4.79
N ASN A 426 24.84 -41.93 -4.07
CA ASN A 426 26.05 -42.50 -4.64
C ASN A 426 26.48 -43.77 -3.89
N TYR A 427 26.00 -44.92 -4.34
CA TYR A 427 26.39 -46.21 -3.75
C TYR A 427 27.71 -46.68 -4.35
N GLN A 428 28.76 -46.78 -3.53
CA GLN A 428 30.08 -47.30 -3.94
C GLN A 428 30.67 -46.62 -5.19
N ASN A 429 30.43 -45.31 -5.38
CA ASN A 429 30.87 -44.55 -6.56
C ASN A 429 30.19 -44.97 -7.88
N ALA A 430 29.08 -45.70 -7.82
CA ALA A 430 28.32 -46.16 -8.99
C ALA A 430 27.09 -45.28 -9.31
N GLY A 431 26.90 -44.17 -8.59
CA GLY A 431 25.75 -43.27 -8.77
C GLY A 431 24.53 -43.64 -7.92
N PRO A 432 23.36 -43.01 -8.16
CA PRO A 432 22.14 -43.24 -7.42
C PRO A 432 21.68 -44.70 -7.51
N ALA A 433 21.48 -45.31 -6.34
CA ALA A 433 21.06 -46.69 -6.22
C ALA A 433 19.92 -46.86 -5.23
N LEU A 434 19.02 -47.78 -5.54
CA LEU A 434 17.93 -48.18 -4.67
C LEU A 434 18.20 -49.60 -4.18
N ASN A 435 17.97 -49.84 -2.89
CA ASN A 435 17.94 -51.17 -2.32
C ASN A 435 16.48 -51.63 -2.22
N LEU A 436 16.21 -52.79 -2.79
CA LEU A 436 14.95 -53.50 -2.69
C LEU A 436 15.14 -54.77 -1.88
N GLU A 437 14.17 -55.11 -1.04
CA GLU A 437 14.06 -56.43 -0.43
C GLU A 437 13.01 -57.22 -1.21
N VAL A 438 13.46 -58.23 -1.97
CA VAL A 438 12.61 -59.12 -2.75
C VAL A 438 12.27 -60.34 -1.92
N GLU A 439 10.99 -60.62 -1.74
CA GLU A 439 10.47 -61.75 -0.97
C GLU A 439 9.82 -62.76 -1.94
N ALA A 440 10.31 -64.00 -1.91
CA ALA A 440 9.79 -65.12 -2.67
C ALA A 440 8.57 -65.77 -1.96
N PRO A 441 7.78 -66.60 -2.66
CA PRO A 441 6.56 -67.20 -2.09
C PRO A 441 6.80 -68.11 -0.88
N ASP A 442 8.02 -68.65 -0.75
CA ASP A 442 8.47 -69.47 0.38
C ASP A 442 8.90 -68.62 1.60
N GLY A 443 8.83 -67.29 1.50
CA GLY A 443 9.25 -66.34 2.53
C GLY A 443 10.74 -65.99 2.49
N THR A 444 11.51 -66.53 1.55
CA THR A 444 12.93 -66.20 1.39
C THR A 444 13.08 -64.75 0.94
N LYS A 445 13.90 -63.98 1.66
CA LYS A 445 14.17 -62.56 1.37
C LYS A 445 15.57 -62.39 0.79
N GLN A 446 15.67 -61.57 -0.25
CA GLN A 446 16.93 -61.21 -0.88
C GLN A 446 17.01 -59.70 -1.07
N SER A 447 18.11 -59.11 -0.60
CA SER A 447 18.40 -57.70 -0.85
C SER A 447 19.02 -57.51 -2.24
N VAL A 448 18.52 -56.53 -2.99
CA VAL A 448 18.88 -56.25 -4.38
C VAL A 448 19.17 -54.76 -4.53
N TRP A 449 20.35 -54.42 -5.02
CA TRP A 449 20.69 -53.04 -5.41
C TRP A 449 20.46 -52.83 -6.90
N ILE A 450 19.66 -51.83 -7.25
CA ILE A 450 19.44 -51.38 -8.62
C ILE A 450 19.99 -49.96 -8.80
N PHE A 451 20.58 -49.69 -9.96
CA PHE A 451 21.35 -48.48 -10.23
C PHE A 451 20.72 -47.68 -11.36
N LYS A 452 20.66 -46.35 -11.23
CA LYS A 452 20.08 -45.48 -12.26
C LYS A 452 20.92 -45.47 -13.53
N GLU A 453 22.25 -45.43 -13.36
CA GLU A 453 23.23 -45.44 -14.45
C GLU A 453 23.43 -46.82 -15.08
N SER A 454 22.96 -47.88 -14.42
CA SER A 454 23.06 -49.25 -14.92
C SER A 454 21.75 -50.02 -14.65
N PRO A 455 20.65 -49.68 -15.36
CA PRO A 455 19.34 -50.29 -15.12
C PRO A 455 19.29 -51.81 -15.30
N GLU A 456 20.24 -52.37 -16.05
CA GLU A 456 20.33 -53.81 -16.36
C GLU A 456 21.16 -54.61 -15.33
N PHE A 457 21.73 -53.95 -14.31
CA PHE A 457 22.65 -54.57 -13.36
C PHE A 457 22.07 -55.81 -12.66
N ASP A 458 20.79 -55.77 -12.30
CA ASP A 458 20.13 -56.88 -11.60
C ASP A 458 20.02 -58.17 -12.45
N ARG A 459 20.18 -58.09 -13.78
CA ARG A 459 20.21 -59.30 -14.64
C ARG A 459 21.32 -60.26 -14.22
N LEU A 460 22.42 -59.75 -13.68
CA LEU A 460 23.57 -60.54 -13.23
C LEU A 460 23.25 -61.43 -12.03
N ARG A 461 22.21 -61.08 -11.24
CA ARG A 461 21.78 -61.88 -10.08
C ARG A 461 21.15 -63.20 -10.50
N GLY A 462 20.59 -63.28 -11.72
CA GLY A 462 19.92 -64.49 -12.23
C GLY A 462 18.62 -64.84 -11.50
N GLY A 463 18.00 -63.87 -10.81
CA GLY A 463 16.71 -64.06 -10.16
C GLY A 463 15.55 -64.13 -11.16
N ARG A 464 14.41 -64.71 -10.76
CA ARG A 464 13.21 -64.77 -11.62
C ARG A 464 12.75 -63.39 -12.06
N PHE A 465 12.66 -62.45 -11.13
CA PHE A 465 12.32 -61.06 -11.44
C PHE A 465 13.60 -60.24 -11.53
N VAL A 466 13.76 -59.50 -12.63
CA VAL A 466 14.84 -58.53 -12.84
C VAL A 466 14.29 -57.14 -12.57
N PHE A 467 14.94 -56.39 -11.68
CA PHE A 467 14.55 -55.03 -11.33
C PHE A 467 15.44 -53.99 -12.01
N SER A 468 14.84 -52.89 -12.43
CA SER A 468 15.54 -51.75 -13.05
C SER A 468 15.06 -50.44 -12.44
N TYR A 469 16.01 -49.54 -12.17
CA TYR A 469 15.72 -48.16 -11.75
C TYR A 469 15.58 -47.29 -13.00
N VAL A 470 14.34 -46.95 -13.36
CA VAL A 470 14.02 -46.34 -14.67
C VAL A 470 14.00 -44.81 -14.62
N GLY A 471 13.75 -44.22 -13.45
CA GLY A 471 13.68 -42.78 -13.27
C GLY A 471 13.00 -42.42 -11.97
N GLU A 472 12.73 -41.14 -11.74
CA GLU A 472 12.09 -40.66 -10.51
C GLU A 472 11.16 -39.49 -10.82
N ASP A 473 10.05 -39.41 -10.09
CA ASP A 473 9.18 -38.23 -10.07
C ASP A 473 9.53 -37.39 -8.84
N GLU A 474 9.65 -36.08 -9.03
CA GLU A 474 9.83 -35.13 -7.94
C GLU A 474 8.52 -35.01 -7.15
N VAL A 475 8.60 -35.09 -5.82
CA VAL A 475 7.47 -34.86 -4.91
C VAL A 475 7.63 -33.51 -4.27
N TYR A 476 6.63 -32.65 -4.45
CA TYR A 476 6.65 -31.30 -3.92
C TYR A 476 5.77 -31.15 -2.68
N TYR A 477 6.10 -30.16 -1.87
CA TYR A 477 5.17 -29.57 -0.92
C TYR A 477 4.79 -28.16 -1.40
N THR A 478 3.55 -27.79 -1.13
CA THR A 478 3.10 -26.40 -1.26
C THR A 478 3.23 -25.68 0.07
N GLY A 479 3.81 -24.48 0.04
CA GLY A 479 3.88 -23.59 1.18
C GLY A 479 2.75 -22.56 1.12
N LEU A 480 1.84 -22.64 2.08
CA LEU A 480 0.66 -21.79 2.18
C LEU A 480 0.83 -20.75 3.29
N SER A 481 0.45 -19.51 3.02
CA SER A 481 0.26 -18.47 4.04
C SER A 481 -1.23 -18.33 4.32
N VAL A 482 -1.61 -18.41 5.58
CA VAL A 482 -3.01 -18.40 6.02
C VAL A 482 -3.21 -17.21 6.95
N ALA A 483 -4.06 -16.28 6.53
CA ALA A 483 -4.27 -15.03 7.25
C ALA A 483 -5.75 -14.70 7.43
N ARG A 484 -6.11 -14.20 8.62
CA ARG A 484 -7.40 -13.58 8.93
C ARG A 484 -7.15 -12.20 9.50
N ASN A 485 -7.66 -11.17 8.84
CA ASN A 485 -7.52 -9.79 9.29
C ASN A 485 -8.89 -9.12 9.50
N PRO A 486 -9.43 -9.11 10.73
CA PRO A 486 -10.72 -8.48 11.03
C PRO A 486 -10.67 -6.95 10.93
N GLY A 487 -9.47 -6.35 10.92
CA GLY A 487 -9.28 -4.91 10.78
C GLY A 487 -9.32 -4.41 9.34
N LEU A 488 -9.19 -5.31 8.36
CA LEU A 488 -9.10 -4.94 6.93
C LEU A 488 -10.35 -4.18 6.42
N PRO A 489 -11.60 -4.54 6.78
CA PRO A 489 -12.77 -3.76 6.39
C PRO A 489 -12.75 -2.32 6.91
N LEU A 490 -12.26 -2.10 8.14
CA LEU A 490 -12.13 -0.75 8.71
C LEU A 490 -11.09 0.08 7.96
N VAL A 491 -9.98 -0.54 7.54
CA VAL A 491 -8.97 0.13 6.70
C VAL A 491 -9.59 0.57 5.37
N TRP A 492 -10.31 -0.31 4.66
CA TRP A 492 -10.97 0.05 3.41
C TRP A 492 -12.03 1.13 3.56
N ALA A 493 -12.84 1.06 4.63
CA ALA A 493 -13.79 2.10 4.96
C ALA A 493 -13.08 3.44 5.22
N GLY A 494 -11.97 3.42 5.98
CA GLY A 494 -11.11 4.57 6.19
C GLY A 494 -10.56 5.15 4.89
N CYS A 495 -10.03 4.34 3.99
CA CYS A 495 -9.54 4.78 2.67
C CYS A 495 -10.64 5.42 1.82
N LEU A 496 -11.86 4.86 1.83
CA LEU A 496 -13.00 5.45 1.12
C LEU A 496 -13.40 6.81 1.72
N VAL A 497 -13.49 6.90 3.05
CA VAL A 497 -13.79 8.15 3.75
C VAL A 497 -12.69 9.19 3.51
N LEU A 498 -11.43 8.78 3.44
CA LEU A 498 -10.29 9.65 3.10
C LEU A 498 -10.47 10.25 1.71
N PHE A 499 -10.80 9.42 0.71
CA PHE A 499 -11.04 9.86 -0.66
C PHE A 499 -12.19 10.87 -0.73
N VAL A 500 -13.32 10.58 -0.08
CA VAL A 500 -14.46 11.52 0.01
C VAL A 500 -14.04 12.81 0.73
N GLY A 501 -13.28 12.71 1.82
CA GLY A 501 -12.78 13.85 2.59
C GLY A 501 -11.88 14.78 1.77
N LEU A 502 -11.02 14.20 0.91
CA LEU A 502 -10.19 14.96 -0.03
C LEU A 502 -11.06 15.71 -1.04
N ILE A 503 -12.04 15.04 -1.66
CA ILE A 503 -13.00 15.69 -2.56
C ILE A 503 -13.71 16.84 -1.84
N VAL A 504 -14.26 16.61 -0.66
CA VAL A 504 -14.95 17.64 0.13
C VAL A 504 -14.04 18.83 0.44
N SER A 505 -12.77 18.58 0.76
CA SER A 505 -11.82 19.63 1.11
C SER A 505 -11.44 20.52 -0.08
N PHE A 506 -11.36 19.95 -1.30
CA PHE A 506 -10.89 20.67 -2.49
C PHE A 506 -12.00 21.05 -3.49
N ALA A 507 -13.16 20.41 -3.49
CA ALA A 507 -14.20 20.65 -4.49
C ALA A 507 -14.99 21.94 -4.26
N ALA A 508 -15.02 22.48 -3.03
CA ALA A 508 -15.83 23.64 -2.71
C ALA A 508 -15.23 24.54 -1.63
N ALA A 509 -15.50 25.84 -1.75
CA ALA A 509 -15.29 26.81 -0.67
C ALA A 509 -16.63 27.14 0.00
N HIS A 510 -16.63 27.18 1.33
CA HIS A 510 -17.71 27.84 2.04
C HIS A 510 -17.63 29.32 1.78
N ARG A 511 -18.79 29.90 1.50
CA ARG A 511 -18.92 31.28 1.10
C ARG A 511 -20.25 31.83 1.56
N TRP A 512 -20.27 33.12 1.87
CA TRP A 512 -21.51 33.81 2.13
C TRP A 512 -21.42 35.28 1.76
N ALA A 513 -22.55 35.86 1.34
CA ALA A 513 -22.71 37.28 1.08
C ALA A 513 -23.92 37.81 1.85
N ALA A 514 -23.84 39.04 2.35
CA ALA A 514 -24.93 39.75 2.99
C ALA A 514 -25.16 41.08 2.27
N VAL A 515 -26.40 41.38 1.92
CA VAL A 515 -26.79 42.60 1.20
C VAL A 515 -27.90 43.30 1.95
N ARG A 516 -27.66 44.56 2.33
CA ARG A 516 -28.67 45.44 2.92
C ARG A 516 -28.91 46.64 2.00
N VAL A 517 -30.17 46.99 1.80
CA VAL A 517 -30.57 48.19 1.06
C VAL A 517 -30.99 49.26 2.07
N GLU A 518 -30.33 50.41 2.05
CA GLU A 518 -30.60 51.58 2.89
C GLU A 518 -30.90 52.78 1.98
N GLY A 519 -32.19 53.06 1.76
CA GLY A 519 -32.62 54.12 0.85
C GLY A 519 -32.13 53.89 -0.58
N ASN A 520 -31.31 54.82 -1.10
CA ASN A 520 -30.72 54.72 -2.45
C ASN A 520 -29.30 54.10 -2.42
N ARG A 521 -28.95 53.34 -1.36
CA ARG A 521 -27.65 52.68 -1.24
C ARG A 521 -27.83 51.20 -0.91
N ALA A 522 -26.94 50.36 -1.45
CA ALA A 522 -26.81 48.96 -1.04
C ALA A 522 -25.44 48.73 -0.41
N ILE A 523 -25.41 48.12 0.78
CA ILE A 523 -24.18 47.68 1.44
C ILE A 523 -24.06 46.17 1.23
N VAL A 524 -22.95 45.76 0.62
CA VAL A 524 -22.69 44.37 0.28
C VAL A 524 -21.45 43.91 1.04
N VAL A 525 -21.56 42.80 1.75
CA VAL A 525 -20.48 42.18 2.53
C VAL A 525 -20.30 40.74 2.08
N TYR A 526 -19.06 40.25 2.04
CA TYR A 526 -18.75 38.89 1.64
C TYR A 526 -17.61 38.23 2.43
N ASN A 527 -17.63 36.90 2.50
CA ASN A 527 -16.50 36.09 2.95
C ASN A 527 -16.40 34.74 2.21
N ALA A 528 -15.17 34.33 1.86
CA ALA A 528 -14.79 33.01 1.37
C ALA A 528 -13.84 32.30 2.34
N SER A 529 -14.07 31.01 2.61
CA SER A 529 -13.13 30.20 3.38
C SER A 529 -11.85 29.86 2.60
N LYS A 530 -11.96 29.64 1.27
CA LYS A 530 -10.90 29.19 0.35
C LYS A 530 -11.06 29.85 -1.02
N TYR A 531 -10.04 29.74 -1.89
CA TYR A 531 -10.03 30.32 -3.24
C TYR A 531 -10.41 31.80 -3.26
N ARG A 532 -9.78 32.56 -2.35
CA ARG A 532 -10.21 33.93 -2.00
C ARG A 532 -10.22 34.85 -3.22
N ASP A 533 -9.15 34.84 -4.00
CA ASP A 533 -9.01 35.75 -5.15
C ASP A 533 -10.04 35.45 -6.24
N ALA A 534 -10.31 34.16 -6.49
CA ALA A 534 -11.34 33.75 -7.44
C ALA A 534 -12.74 34.20 -6.98
N TRP A 535 -13.04 34.09 -5.69
CA TRP A 535 -14.32 34.53 -5.16
C TRP A 535 -14.43 36.05 -5.01
N GLN A 536 -13.33 36.74 -4.76
CA GLN A 536 -13.27 38.20 -4.75
C GLN A 536 -13.65 38.74 -6.14
N LYS A 537 -13.06 38.18 -7.21
CA LYS A 537 -13.42 38.54 -8.58
C LYS A 537 -14.92 38.34 -8.85
N ARG A 538 -15.48 37.20 -8.45
CA ARG A 538 -16.93 36.93 -8.60
C ARG A 538 -17.80 37.89 -7.77
N PHE A 539 -17.32 38.31 -6.61
CA PHE A 539 -18.00 39.31 -5.78
C PHE A 539 -17.99 40.67 -6.47
N ASP A 540 -16.85 41.10 -7.00
CA ASP A 540 -16.73 42.36 -7.73
C ASP A 540 -17.59 42.35 -9.01
N GLU A 541 -17.62 41.24 -9.76
CA GLU A 541 -18.51 41.04 -10.91
C GLU A 541 -20.00 41.13 -10.52
N ALA A 542 -20.40 40.53 -9.39
CA ALA A 542 -21.77 40.59 -8.90
C ALA A 542 -22.16 42.02 -8.48
N VAL A 543 -21.25 42.73 -7.83
CA VAL A 543 -21.43 44.13 -7.46
C VAL A 543 -21.52 45.04 -8.70
N GLU A 544 -20.68 44.80 -9.71
CA GLU A 544 -20.71 45.52 -10.99
C GLU A 544 -21.99 45.25 -11.79
N ALA A 545 -22.50 44.01 -11.76
CA ALA A 545 -23.77 43.68 -12.40
C ALA A 545 -24.95 44.46 -11.79
N ILE A 546 -24.93 44.66 -10.46
CA ILE A 546 -25.94 45.47 -9.77
C ILE A 546 -25.80 46.96 -10.14
N SER A 547 -24.59 47.46 -10.32
CA SER A 547 -24.37 48.87 -10.69
C SER A 547 -24.73 49.17 -12.15
N LYS A 548 -24.48 48.23 -13.07
CA LYS A 548 -24.82 48.35 -14.51
C LYS A 548 -26.28 48.09 -14.85
N GLY A 549 -27.04 47.40 -14.01
CA GLY A 549 -28.47 47.13 -14.20
C GLY A 549 -29.39 48.37 -14.27
N LYS A 550 -28.83 49.60 -14.22
CA LYS A 550 -29.53 50.88 -14.44
C LYS A 550 -29.44 51.40 -15.88
N SER A 551 -28.63 50.82 -16.76
CA SER A 551 -28.41 51.34 -18.13
C SER A 551 -29.20 50.61 -19.22
N GLY A 552 -30.43 50.17 -18.92
CA GLY A 552 -31.33 49.52 -19.87
C GLY A 552 -32.74 50.07 -19.75
#